data_AF-A0A2A2S0D1-F1
#
_entry.id   AF-A0A2A2S0D1-F1
#
_cell.length_a   1.000
_cell.length_b   1.000
_cell.length_c   1.000
_cell.angle_alpha   90.00
_cell.angle_beta   90.00
_cell.angle_gamma   90.00
#
_symmetry.space_group_name_H-M   'P 1'
#
loop_
_entity.id
_entity.type
_entity.pdbx_description
1 polymer ?
#
loop_
_entity_poly.entity_id
_entity_poly.type
_entity_poly.pdbx_seq_one_letter_code
_entity_poly.pdbx_strand_id
1 'polypeptide(L)'
;MINIFKAFNPLNVLWLAILVFILRLGYIIEAPDKLQFVFVEPFARLLLPVGYEYAFSPVENVCIAAILVLAQALLLNFLVNKYNLLGRSTFLPSLMYVTVTALFPQFLVLSAPLICNFLLIWMLFKLFSFYKGEDAKSTAYDLGMIVALGSIIYLPYIYLFLSIWIGLVIFKPFNWREWISGILGYITVFFFFAVYYYLTNHLHSFYQIWAPLGTKFPNSINIKYLNYLVLIPVIILIGLFLYSFQQNYYKSYVQVRKSYQLLFFIFLIGGLSFYVKSRFNLQHFLLCAVPVAVCISYYFAYATRKWLYESLYLLLLISVIYFQFNTF
;
A
#
# COMPACT_ATOMS: atom_id res chain seq x y z
N MET A 1 -5.64 -15.40 -18.64
CA MET A 1 -6.30 -14.68 -17.52
C MET A 1 -6.39 -13.17 -17.74
N ILE A 2 -5.31 -12.49 -18.13
CA ILE A 2 -5.30 -11.02 -18.30
C ILE A 2 -6.40 -10.49 -19.23
N ASN A 3 -6.72 -11.18 -20.34
CA ASN A 3 -7.77 -10.72 -21.25
C ASN A 3 -9.16 -10.66 -20.62
N ILE A 4 -9.46 -11.54 -19.66
CA ILE A 4 -10.72 -11.52 -18.92
C ILE A 4 -10.82 -10.23 -18.10
N PHE A 5 -9.73 -9.87 -17.42
CA PHE A 5 -9.63 -8.67 -16.57
C PHE A 5 -9.41 -7.37 -17.36
N LYS A 6 -9.04 -7.43 -18.65
CA LYS A 6 -9.07 -6.28 -19.56
C LYS A 6 -10.50 -5.81 -19.83
N ALA A 7 -11.48 -6.71 -19.80
CA ALA A 7 -12.89 -6.34 -19.90
C ALA A 7 -13.40 -5.79 -18.57
N PHE A 8 -14.22 -4.73 -18.64
CA PHE A 8 -14.88 -4.18 -17.46
C PHE A 8 -16.20 -4.93 -17.19
N ASN A 9 -16.08 -6.17 -16.68
CA ASN A 9 -17.22 -7.02 -16.36
C ASN A 9 -17.31 -7.26 -14.84
N PRO A 10 -18.45 -6.97 -14.16
CA PRO A 10 -18.65 -7.27 -12.75
C PRO A 10 -18.41 -8.74 -12.36
N LEU A 11 -18.62 -9.69 -13.27
CA LEU A 11 -18.32 -11.12 -13.04
C LEU A 11 -16.83 -11.37 -12.75
N ASN A 12 -15.93 -10.46 -13.14
CA ASN A 12 -14.51 -10.56 -12.83
C ASN A 12 -14.21 -10.48 -11.33
N VAL A 13 -15.13 -9.96 -10.52
CA VAL A 13 -15.00 -9.97 -9.06
C VAL A 13 -15.01 -11.40 -8.51
N LEU A 14 -15.81 -12.30 -9.08
CA LEU A 14 -15.83 -13.71 -8.67
C LEU A 14 -14.50 -14.40 -9.02
N TRP A 15 -13.99 -14.18 -10.23
CA TRP A 15 -12.68 -14.67 -10.64
C TRP A 15 -11.55 -14.14 -9.75
N LEU A 16 -11.67 -12.89 -9.30
CA LEU A 16 -10.72 -12.30 -8.37
C LEU A 16 -10.78 -12.95 -6.99
N ALA A 17 -11.97 -13.19 -6.46
CA ALA A 17 -12.16 -13.87 -5.17
C ALA A 17 -11.54 -15.28 -5.19
N ILE A 18 -11.78 -16.04 -6.26
CA ILE A 18 -11.16 -17.36 -6.47
C ILE A 18 -9.64 -17.24 -6.47
N LEU A 19 -9.08 -16.26 -7.17
CA LEU A 19 -7.63 -16.06 -7.24
C LEU A 19 -7.03 -15.68 -5.88
N VAL A 20 -7.67 -14.80 -5.11
CA VAL A 20 -7.25 -14.46 -3.74
C VAL A 20 -7.18 -15.70 -2.87
N PHE A 21 -8.19 -16.57 -2.95
CA PHE A 21 -8.24 -17.80 -2.18
C PHE A 21 -7.12 -18.77 -2.60
N ILE A 22 -6.95 -19.01 -3.91
CA ILE A 22 -5.91 -19.90 -4.44
C ILE A 22 -4.50 -19.45 -4.00
N LEU A 23 -4.19 -18.16 -4.08
CA LEU A 23 -2.88 -17.63 -3.68
C LEU A 23 -2.60 -17.73 -2.18
N ARG A 24 -3.63 -17.91 -1.36
CA ARG A 24 -3.51 -18.01 0.11
C ARG A 24 -3.60 -19.44 0.61
N LEU A 25 -4.16 -20.37 -0.17
CA LEU A 25 -4.27 -21.78 0.18
C LEU A 25 -2.92 -22.43 0.50
N GLY A 26 -1.88 -22.18 -0.31
CA GLY A 26 -0.56 -22.76 -0.07
C GLY A 26 0.01 -22.38 1.31
N TYR A 27 -0.18 -21.13 1.71
CA TYR A 27 0.26 -20.63 3.01
C TYR A 27 -0.58 -21.17 4.16
N ILE A 28 -1.88 -21.40 3.97
CA ILE A 28 -2.74 -22.02 4.99
C ILE A 28 -2.27 -23.46 5.28
N ILE A 29 -1.84 -24.19 4.26
CA ILE A 29 -1.38 -25.58 4.39
C ILE A 29 -0.05 -25.66 5.16
N GLU A 30 0.85 -24.70 4.96
CA GLU A 30 2.16 -24.64 5.61
C GLU A 30 2.22 -23.70 6.83
N ALA A 31 1.09 -23.13 7.23
CA ALA A 31 1.06 -22.10 8.27
C ALA A 31 1.55 -22.69 9.61
N PRO A 32 2.47 -22.01 10.31
CA PRO A 32 2.89 -22.43 11.64
C PRO A 32 1.73 -22.32 12.65
N ASP A 33 1.73 -23.19 13.66
CA ASP A 33 0.67 -23.31 14.68
C ASP A 33 0.38 -22.00 15.45
N LYS A 34 1.32 -21.05 15.47
CA LYS A 34 1.16 -19.73 16.09
C LYS A 34 1.71 -18.63 15.18
N LEU A 35 0.83 -17.79 14.66
CA LEU A 35 1.20 -16.55 13.97
C LEU A 35 1.16 -15.39 14.96
N GLN A 36 2.28 -14.71 15.13
CA GLN A 36 2.33 -13.48 15.92
C GLN A 36 1.67 -12.36 15.13
N PHE A 37 0.50 -11.94 15.60
CA PHE A 37 -0.18 -10.79 15.06
C PHE A 37 0.22 -9.53 15.81
N VAL A 38 1.17 -8.77 15.26
CA VAL A 38 1.48 -7.43 15.76
C VAL A 38 0.49 -6.45 15.14
N PHE A 39 -0.75 -6.45 15.66
CA PHE A 39 -1.83 -5.58 15.19
C PHE A 39 -1.46 -4.10 15.30
N VAL A 40 -0.76 -3.77 16.39
CA VAL A 40 -0.27 -2.43 16.63
C VAL A 40 1.11 -2.49 17.23
N GLU A 41 1.96 -1.57 16.80
CA GLU A 41 3.24 -1.30 17.46
C GLU A 41 3.01 -1.01 18.95
N PRO A 42 4.07 -1.07 19.80
CA PRO A 42 3.95 -0.92 21.25
C PRO A 42 3.10 0.27 21.72
N PHE A 43 2.91 1.26 20.85
CA PHE A 43 2.16 2.49 21.02
C PHE A 43 0.66 2.32 21.27
N ALA A 44 -0.06 1.40 20.61
CA ALA A 44 -1.48 1.15 20.93
C ALA A 44 -1.70 -0.10 21.78
N ARG A 45 -0.64 -0.67 22.34
CA ARG A 45 -0.72 -1.74 23.36
C ARG A 45 -1.45 -1.27 24.63
N LEU A 46 -1.63 0.05 24.79
CA LEU A 46 -2.42 0.65 25.88
C LEU A 46 -3.92 0.76 25.54
N LEU A 47 -4.29 0.74 24.25
CA LEU A 47 -5.68 0.76 23.79
C LEU A 47 -6.28 -0.65 23.66
N LEU A 48 -5.44 -1.69 23.60
CA LEU A 48 -5.87 -3.08 23.41
C LEU A 48 -5.25 -3.97 24.51
N PRO A 49 -6.06 -4.81 25.19
CA PRO A 49 -5.58 -5.64 26.28
C PRO A 49 -4.53 -6.68 25.82
N VAL A 50 -3.52 -6.94 26.64
CA VAL A 50 -2.25 -7.68 26.38
C VAL A 50 -2.40 -9.13 25.81
N GLY A 51 -3.60 -9.60 25.49
CA GLY A 51 -3.87 -10.92 24.89
C GLY A 51 -4.19 -10.95 23.39
N TYR A 52 -4.21 -9.83 22.67
CA TYR A 52 -4.64 -9.80 21.25
C TYR A 52 -3.64 -10.43 20.27
N GLU A 53 -2.37 -10.59 20.65
CA GLU A 53 -1.29 -11.05 19.75
C GLU A 53 -1.51 -12.48 19.23
N TYR A 54 -2.37 -13.26 19.91
CA TYR A 54 -2.82 -14.61 19.54
C TYR A 54 -4.35 -14.76 19.53
N ALA A 55 -5.10 -13.66 19.42
CA ALA A 55 -6.56 -13.71 19.47
C ALA A 55 -7.20 -14.46 18.30
N PHE A 56 -6.47 -14.62 17.19
CA PHE A 56 -6.96 -15.28 15.98
C PHE A 56 -6.12 -16.53 15.68
N SER A 57 -6.80 -17.59 15.29
CA SER A 57 -6.15 -18.75 14.68
C SER A 57 -5.45 -18.34 13.37
N PRO A 58 -4.42 -19.08 12.92
CA PRO A 58 -3.74 -18.79 11.66
C PRO A 58 -4.67 -18.69 10.45
N VAL A 59 -5.69 -19.56 10.39
CA VAL A 59 -6.69 -19.59 9.32
C VAL A 59 -7.54 -18.32 9.33
N GLU A 60 -8.08 -17.92 10.49
CA GLU A 60 -8.87 -16.70 10.62
C GLU A 60 -8.08 -15.46 10.22
N ASN A 61 -6.81 -15.38 10.63
CA ASN A 61 -5.93 -14.28 10.29
C ASN A 61 -5.76 -14.14 8.76
N VAL A 62 -5.46 -15.25 8.07
CA VAL A 62 -5.29 -15.27 6.62
C VAL A 62 -6.61 -14.97 5.89
N CYS A 63 -7.75 -15.46 6.40
CA CYS A 63 -9.08 -15.17 5.87
C CYS A 63 -9.45 -13.69 6.00
N ILE A 64 -9.22 -13.08 7.16
CA ILE A 64 -9.46 -11.64 7.37
C ILE A 64 -8.57 -10.84 6.42
N ALA A 65 -7.28 -11.18 6.33
CA ALA A 65 -6.36 -10.52 5.39
C ALA A 65 -6.80 -10.71 3.93
N ALA A 66 -7.37 -11.85 3.55
CA ALA A 66 -7.92 -12.10 2.22
C ALA A 66 -9.08 -11.16 1.90
N ILE A 67 -10.02 -11.01 2.84
CA ILE A 67 -11.18 -10.12 2.70
C ILE A 67 -10.71 -8.66 2.57
N LEU A 68 -9.75 -8.24 3.40
CA LEU A 68 -9.18 -6.89 3.33
C LEU A 68 -8.50 -6.64 1.98
N VAL A 69 -7.68 -7.58 1.50
CA VAL A 69 -7.02 -7.45 0.18
C VAL A 69 -8.05 -7.37 -0.95
N LEU A 70 -9.12 -8.17 -0.89
CA LEU A 70 -10.18 -8.14 -1.89
C LEU A 70 -10.89 -6.79 -1.92
N ALA A 71 -11.28 -6.27 -0.74
CA ALA A 71 -11.91 -4.96 -0.64
C ALA A 71 -10.97 -3.83 -1.12
N GLN A 72 -9.68 -3.88 -0.75
CA GLN A 72 -8.66 -2.93 -1.23
C GLN A 72 -8.47 -3.01 -2.75
N ALA A 73 -8.44 -4.22 -3.33
CA ALA A 73 -8.31 -4.41 -4.77
C ALA A 73 -9.47 -3.75 -5.52
N LEU A 74 -10.70 -3.92 -5.04
CA LEU A 74 -11.89 -3.30 -5.62
C LEU A 74 -11.88 -1.78 -5.47
N LEU A 75 -11.51 -1.27 -4.29
CA LEU A 75 -11.38 0.18 -4.05
C LEU A 75 -10.31 0.81 -4.95
N LEU A 76 -9.16 0.15 -5.10
CA LEU A 76 -8.09 0.61 -5.99
C LEU A 76 -8.54 0.60 -7.45
N ASN A 77 -9.30 -0.43 -7.86
CA ASN A 77 -9.87 -0.48 -9.20
C ASN A 77 -10.86 0.65 -9.46
N PHE A 78 -11.74 0.92 -8.49
CA PHE A 78 -12.66 2.05 -8.55
C PHE A 78 -11.90 3.38 -8.64
N LEU A 79 -10.84 3.55 -7.85
CA LEU A 79 -9.97 4.73 -7.89
C LEU A 79 -9.36 4.97 -9.26
N VAL A 80 -8.70 3.94 -9.80
CA VAL A 80 -8.01 3.99 -11.09
C VAL A 80 -8.99 4.30 -12.23
N ASN A 81 -10.18 3.70 -12.21
CA ASN A 81 -11.22 3.94 -13.22
C ASN A 81 -11.86 5.33 -13.06
N LYS A 82 -12.13 5.79 -11.83
CA LYS A 82 -12.69 7.14 -11.55
C LYS A 82 -11.79 8.26 -12.07
N TYR A 83 -10.48 8.11 -11.92
CA TYR A 83 -9.49 9.08 -12.40
C TYR A 83 -8.97 8.77 -13.81
N ASN A 84 -9.51 7.73 -14.46
CA ASN A 84 -9.14 7.27 -15.80
C ASN A 84 -7.61 7.14 -16.01
N LEU A 85 -6.89 6.60 -15.02
CA LEU A 85 -5.41 6.55 -15.08
C LEU A 85 -4.89 5.63 -16.18
N LEU A 86 -5.66 4.61 -16.53
CA LEU A 86 -5.32 3.66 -17.60
C LEU A 86 -5.82 4.09 -18.98
N GLY A 87 -6.58 5.19 -19.09
CA GLY A 87 -7.21 5.64 -20.33
C GLY A 87 -8.46 4.85 -20.76
N ARG A 88 -8.77 3.74 -20.07
CA ARG A 88 -9.98 2.94 -20.24
C ARG A 88 -10.33 2.20 -18.94
N SER A 89 -11.61 1.92 -18.75
CA SER A 89 -12.08 1.13 -17.60
C SER A 89 -11.68 -0.33 -17.72
N THR A 90 -11.01 -0.88 -16.71
CA THR A 90 -10.61 -2.31 -16.67
C THR A 90 -10.67 -2.84 -15.23
N PHE A 91 -10.47 -4.15 -15.04
CA PHE A 91 -10.24 -4.80 -13.74
C PHE A 91 -8.76 -5.20 -13.53
N LEU A 92 -7.84 -4.67 -14.34
CA LEU A 92 -6.41 -4.94 -14.21
C LEU A 92 -5.82 -4.42 -12.88
N PRO A 93 -6.16 -3.21 -12.38
CA PRO A 93 -5.71 -2.72 -11.08
C PRO A 93 -5.96 -3.70 -9.93
N SER A 94 -7.17 -4.25 -9.88
CA SER A 94 -7.53 -5.21 -8.84
C SER A 94 -6.76 -6.52 -8.97
N LEU A 95 -6.57 -7.02 -10.20
CA LEU A 95 -5.80 -8.23 -10.45
C LEU A 95 -4.34 -8.06 -9.99
N MET A 96 -3.70 -6.94 -10.38
CA MET A 96 -2.31 -6.67 -10.02
C MET A 96 -2.14 -6.39 -8.54
N TYR A 97 -3.12 -5.78 -7.88
CA TYR A 97 -3.05 -5.57 -6.44
C TYR A 97 -3.03 -6.90 -5.70
N VAL A 98 -3.93 -7.82 -6.04
CA VAL A 98 -3.98 -9.15 -5.43
C VAL A 98 -2.66 -9.89 -5.63
N THR A 99 -2.11 -9.90 -6.85
CA THR A 99 -0.85 -10.60 -7.10
C THR A 99 0.35 -9.95 -6.39
N VAL A 100 0.44 -8.62 -6.37
CA VAL A 100 1.53 -7.90 -5.68
C VAL A 100 1.46 -8.12 -4.16
N THR A 101 0.26 -8.12 -3.57
CA THR A 101 0.07 -8.45 -2.14
C THR A 101 0.26 -9.93 -1.81
N ALA A 102 0.51 -10.78 -2.80
CA ALA A 102 0.84 -12.18 -2.61
C ALA A 102 2.32 -12.50 -2.89
N LEU A 103 3.15 -11.53 -3.29
CA LEU A 103 4.56 -11.75 -3.65
C LEU A 103 5.40 -12.41 -2.56
N PHE A 104 5.09 -12.10 -1.30
CA PHE A 104 5.83 -12.61 -0.16
C PHE A 104 4.89 -13.31 0.81
N PRO A 105 5.29 -14.45 1.42
CA PRO A 105 4.48 -15.13 2.43
C PRO A 105 4.07 -14.20 3.59
N GLN A 106 4.95 -13.27 3.97
CA GLN A 106 4.68 -12.31 5.05
C GLN A 106 3.55 -11.33 4.72
N PHE A 107 3.18 -11.17 3.44
CA PHE A 107 2.08 -10.30 2.98
C PHE A 107 0.72 -11.00 3.07
N LEU A 108 0.72 -12.32 3.17
CA LEU A 108 -0.50 -13.13 3.24
C LEU A 108 -1.14 -13.09 4.65
N VAL A 109 -0.46 -12.54 5.64
CA VAL A 109 -0.96 -12.43 7.02
C VAL A 109 -1.42 -11.01 7.28
N LEU A 110 -2.40 -10.86 8.17
CA LEU A 110 -2.87 -9.59 8.68
C LEU A 110 -1.70 -8.85 9.34
N SER A 111 -1.54 -7.57 9.01
CA SER A 111 -0.46 -6.73 9.53
C SER A 111 -0.87 -5.26 9.54
N ALA A 112 -0.24 -4.46 10.40
CA ALA A 112 -0.50 -3.01 10.46
C ALA A 112 -0.33 -2.30 9.09
N PRO A 113 0.71 -2.59 8.27
CA PRO A 113 0.83 -2.01 6.93
C PRO A 113 -0.32 -2.40 6.00
N LEU A 114 -0.85 -3.62 6.11
CA LEU A 114 -2.01 -4.05 5.30
C LEU A 114 -3.25 -3.20 5.62
N ILE A 115 -3.50 -2.91 6.90
CA ILE A 115 -4.62 -2.02 7.29
C ILE A 115 -4.38 -0.61 6.78
N CYS A 116 -3.15 -0.11 6.90
CA CYS A 116 -2.76 1.20 6.41
C CYS A 116 -2.93 1.37 4.89
N ASN A 117 -2.93 0.29 4.10
CA ASN A 117 -3.24 0.38 2.67
C ASN A 117 -4.66 0.89 2.39
N PHE A 118 -5.66 0.65 3.26
CA PHE A 118 -6.97 1.31 3.12
C PHE A 118 -6.85 2.83 3.24
N LEU A 119 -6.11 3.29 4.25
CA LEU A 119 -5.86 4.71 4.46
C LEU A 119 -5.08 5.29 3.29
N LEU A 120 -4.13 4.55 2.71
CA LEU A 120 -3.35 4.99 1.56
C LEU A 120 -4.23 5.11 0.31
N ILE A 121 -5.10 4.13 0.04
CA ILE A 121 -6.06 4.20 -1.08
C ILE A 121 -7.02 5.38 -0.88
N TRP A 122 -7.52 5.60 0.34
CA TRP A 122 -8.37 6.75 0.66
C TRP A 122 -7.63 8.08 0.50
N MET A 123 -6.37 8.13 0.92
CA MET A 123 -5.47 9.26 0.74
C MET A 123 -5.29 9.57 -0.75
N LEU A 124 -5.08 8.57 -1.60
CA LEU A 124 -4.99 8.73 -3.05
C LEU A 124 -6.27 9.31 -3.65
N PHE A 125 -7.46 8.90 -3.18
CA PHE A 125 -8.71 9.50 -3.63
C PHE A 125 -8.73 11.01 -3.40
N LYS A 126 -8.29 11.48 -2.22
CA LYS A 126 -8.22 12.90 -1.88
C LYS A 126 -7.07 13.62 -2.60
N LEU A 127 -5.88 13.03 -2.70
CA LEU A 127 -4.74 13.61 -3.41
C LEU A 127 -5.03 13.84 -4.89
N PHE A 128 -5.63 12.87 -5.59
CA PHE A 128 -6.01 13.05 -6.99
C PHE A 128 -7.17 14.02 -7.19
N SER A 129 -7.98 14.25 -6.15
CA SER A 129 -9.05 15.24 -6.21
C SER A 129 -8.49 16.67 -6.28
N PHE A 130 -7.26 16.92 -5.82
CA PHE A 130 -6.61 18.24 -5.97
C PHE A 130 -6.54 18.72 -7.41
N TYR A 131 -6.51 17.83 -8.41
CA TYR A 131 -6.48 18.27 -9.80
C TYR A 131 -7.73 19.04 -10.23
N LYS A 132 -8.91 18.70 -9.70
CA LYS A 132 -10.21 19.32 -10.07
C LYS A 132 -10.92 20.04 -8.93
N GLY A 133 -10.52 19.80 -7.68
CA GLY A 133 -11.19 20.33 -6.50
C GLY A 133 -10.90 21.81 -6.28
N GLU A 134 -11.93 22.56 -5.91
CA GLU A 134 -11.82 23.98 -5.55
C GLU A 134 -11.34 24.13 -4.09
N ASP A 135 -11.81 23.26 -3.19
CA ASP A 135 -11.49 23.28 -1.76
C ASP A 135 -10.23 22.47 -1.39
N ALA A 136 -9.08 22.96 -1.83
CA ALA A 136 -7.79 22.36 -1.49
C ALA A 136 -7.46 22.43 0.02
N LYS A 137 -7.94 23.45 0.74
CA LYS A 137 -7.70 23.61 2.19
C LYS A 137 -8.36 22.49 3.00
N SER A 138 -9.66 22.26 2.80
CA SER A 138 -10.39 21.19 3.49
C SER A 138 -9.79 19.83 3.15
N THR A 139 -9.48 19.60 1.88
CA THR A 139 -8.89 18.34 1.43
C THR A 139 -7.50 18.11 2.05
N ALA A 140 -6.67 19.15 2.15
CA ALA A 140 -5.37 19.07 2.81
C ALA A 140 -5.49 18.78 4.32
N TYR A 141 -6.44 19.44 5.00
CA TYR A 141 -6.74 19.16 6.41
C TYR A 141 -7.14 17.70 6.63
N ASP A 142 -8.08 17.18 5.83
CA ASP A 142 -8.50 15.78 5.89
C ASP A 142 -7.33 14.82 5.63
N LEU A 143 -6.48 15.12 4.65
CA LEU A 143 -5.28 14.33 4.36
C LEU A 143 -4.33 14.29 5.56
N GLY A 144 -4.15 15.42 6.26
CA GLY A 144 -3.38 15.50 7.49
C GLY A 144 -3.94 14.60 8.59
N MET A 145 -5.26 14.58 8.77
CA MET A 145 -5.93 13.69 9.71
C MET A 145 -5.75 12.20 9.35
N ILE A 146 -5.90 11.85 8.07
CA ILE A 146 -5.70 10.48 7.58
C ILE A 146 -4.28 10.00 7.87
N VAL A 147 -3.28 10.87 7.63
CA VAL A 147 -1.88 10.53 7.93
C VAL A 147 -1.66 10.37 9.43
N ALA A 148 -2.25 11.22 10.27
CA ALA A 148 -2.13 11.05 11.71
C ALA A 148 -2.75 9.73 12.20
N LEU A 149 -3.94 9.36 11.71
CA LEU A 149 -4.56 8.07 12.01
C LEU A 149 -3.67 6.90 11.56
N GLY A 150 -3.09 6.99 10.36
CA GLY A 150 -2.15 5.99 9.86
C GLY A 150 -0.90 5.89 10.73
N SER A 151 -0.33 7.01 11.19
CA SER A 151 0.83 7.04 12.09
C SER A 151 0.56 6.38 13.44
N ILE A 152 -0.68 6.46 13.94
CA ILE A 152 -1.08 5.79 15.19
C ILE A 152 -1.11 4.27 15.01
N ILE A 153 -1.58 3.78 13.86
CA ILE A 153 -1.64 2.33 13.54
C ILE A 153 -0.23 1.81 13.22
N TYR A 154 0.52 2.55 12.43
CA TYR A 154 1.83 2.19 11.92
C TYR A 154 2.73 3.43 11.82
N LEU A 155 3.66 3.57 12.76
CA LEU A 155 4.49 4.78 12.89
C LEU A 155 5.18 5.22 11.57
N PRO A 156 5.75 4.33 10.74
CA PRO A 156 6.35 4.72 9.46
C PRO A 156 5.40 5.42 8.49
N TYR A 157 4.09 5.30 8.67
CA TYR A 157 3.09 6.00 7.86
C TYR A 157 3.23 7.53 7.96
N ILE A 158 3.88 8.06 9.01
CA ILE A 158 4.16 9.49 9.17
C ILE A 158 4.86 10.10 7.95
N TYR A 159 5.73 9.35 7.27
CA TYR A 159 6.44 9.86 6.09
C TYR A 159 5.52 10.14 4.91
N LEU A 160 4.37 9.47 4.83
CA LEU A 160 3.38 9.76 3.80
C LEU A 160 2.80 11.17 3.95
N PHE A 161 3.00 11.86 5.08
CA PHE A 161 2.72 13.28 5.18
C PHE A 161 3.40 14.09 4.08
N LEU A 162 4.64 13.72 3.71
CA LEU A 162 5.38 14.37 2.63
C LEU A 162 4.66 14.24 1.27
N SER A 163 3.90 13.16 1.07
CA SER A 163 3.11 12.99 -0.16
C SER A 163 1.98 14.01 -0.30
N ILE A 164 1.50 14.60 0.82
CA ILE A 164 0.53 15.70 0.79
C ILE A 164 1.17 16.94 0.18
N TRP A 165 2.34 17.32 0.66
CA TRP A 165 3.07 18.48 0.15
C TRP A 165 3.48 18.29 -1.31
N ILE A 166 3.98 17.11 -1.67
CA ILE A 166 4.28 16.76 -3.06
C ILE A 166 3.01 16.84 -3.92
N GLY A 167 1.88 16.36 -3.42
CA GLY A 167 0.59 16.48 -4.10
C GLY A 167 0.18 17.93 -4.35
N LEU A 168 0.34 18.80 -3.35
CA LEU A 168 0.09 20.23 -3.50
C LEU A 168 1.02 20.84 -4.57
N VAL A 169 2.32 20.55 -4.54
CA VAL A 169 3.29 21.04 -5.53
C VAL A 169 2.94 20.57 -6.96
N ILE A 170 2.53 19.31 -7.11
CA ILE A 170 2.25 18.74 -8.43
C ILE A 170 0.93 19.28 -9.00
N PHE A 171 -0.13 19.35 -8.18
CA PHE A 171 -1.49 19.62 -8.67
C PHE A 171 -1.91 21.09 -8.59
N LYS A 172 -1.33 21.88 -7.67
CA LYS A 172 -1.81 23.24 -7.37
C LYS A 172 -0.67 24.26 -7.36
N PRO A 173 -0.97 25.54 -7.65
CA PRO A 173 -0.03 26.63 -7.38
C PRO A 173 0.19 26.77 -5.86
N PHE A 174 1.36 27.28 -5.48
CA PHE A 174 1.71 27.40 -4.07
C PHE A 174 0.76 28.34 -3.31
N ASN A 175 0.18 27.84 -2.22
CA ASN A 175 -0.65 28.60 -1.30
C ASN A 175 -0.37 28.17 0.15
N TRP A 176 0.30 29.01 0.92
CA TRP A 176 0.72 28.70 2.29
C TRP A 176 -0.42 28.21 3.20
N ARG A 177 -1.66 28.69 2.98
CA ARG A 177 -2.83 28.28 3.79
C ARG A 177 -3.16 26.80 3.60
N GLU A 178 -2.99 26.25 2.40
CA GLU A 178 -3.24 24.83 2.10
C GLU A 178 -2.20 23.93 2.76
N TRP A 179 -0.95 24.37 2.80
CA TRP A 179 0.15 23.65 3.44
C TRP A 179 -0.03 23.55 4.95
N ILE A 180 -0.39 24.68 5.58
CA ILE A 180 -0.67 24.73 7.01
C ILE A 180 -1.93 23.92 7.35
N SER A 181 -2.94 23.89 6.47
CA SER A 181 -4.16 23.11 6.71
C SER A 181 -3.85 21.63 6.93
N GLY A 182 -2.94 21.04 6.13
CA GLY A 182 -2.50 19.66 6.35
C GLY A 182 -1.79 19.44 7.69
N ILE A 183 -0.95 20.39 8.11
CA ILE A 183 -0.27 20.34 9.41
C ILE A 183 -1.30 20.42 10.55
N LEU A 184 -2.27 21.33 10.45
CA LEU A 184 -3.34 21.47 11.44
C LEU A 184 -4.18 20.20 11.57
N GLY A 185 -4.51 19.54 10.45
CA GLY A 185 -5.22 18.27 10.46
C GLY A 185 -4.45 17.19 11.22
N TYR A 186 -3.15 17.07 10.96
CA TYR A 186 -2.29 16.13 11.66
C TYR A 186 -2.20 16.43 13.17
N ILE A 187 -1.95 17.70 13.53
CA ILE A 187 -1.87 18.16 14.92
C ILE A 187 -3.19 17.90 15.64
N THR A 188 -4.35 18.10 15.00
CA THR A 188 -5.65 17.92 15.64
C THR A 188 -5.81 16.50 16.19
N VAL A 189 -5.51 15.48 15.39
CA VAL A 189 -5.63 14.08 15.82
C VAL A 189 -4.65 13.78 16.94
N PHE A 190 -3.38 14.20 16.81
CA PHE A 190 -2.37 13.97 17.85
C PHE A 190 -2.61 14.77 19.13
N PHE A 191 -3.27 15.92 19.03
CA PHE A 191 -3.68 16.71 20.19
C PHE A 191 -4.71 15.94 21.02
N PHE A 192 -5.79 15.45 20.39
CA PHE A 192 -6.77 14.62 21.09
C PHE A 192 -6.16 13.32 21.63
N PHE A 193 -5.24 12.72 20.88
CA PHE A 193 -4.51 11.55 21.34
C PHE A 193 -3.63 11.86 22.56
N ALA A 194 -2.91 12.97 22.57
CA ALA A 194 -2.12 13.41 23.72
C ALA A 194 -2.99 13.71 24.95
N VAL A 195 -4.15 14.36 24.76
CA VAL A 195 -5.12 14.62 25.83
C VAL A 195 -5.63 13.31 26.43
N TYR A 196 -5.89 12.27 25.62
CA TYR A 196 -6.26 10.96 26.13
C TYR A 196 -5.17 10.34 27.02
N TYR A 197 -3.89 10.37 26.60
CA TYR A 197 -2.78 9.87 27.42
C TYR A 197 -2.55 10.71 28.68
N TYR A 198 -2.84 12.02 28.62
CA TYR A 198 -2.85 12.91 29.78
C TYR A 198 -3.89 12.46 30.81
N LEU A 199 -5.14 12.27 30.39
CA LEU A 199 -6.24 11.88 31.28
C LEU A 199 -6.05 10.49 31.89
N THR A 200 -5.38 9.58 31.20
CA THR A 200 -5.08 8.22 31.71
C THR A 200 -3.77 8.15 32.51
N ASN A 201 -3.14 9.28 32.87
CA ASN A 201 -1.86 9.34 33.59
C ASN A 201 -0.70 8.57 32.93
N HIS A 202 -0.72 8.41 31.60
CA HIS A 202 0.30 7.69 30.83
C HIS A 202 1.09 8.60 29.87
N LEU A 203 1.23 9.89 30.17
CA LEU A 203 1.98 10.85 29.34
C LEU A 203 3.39 10.39 28.97
N HIS A 204 4.09 9.69 29.88
CA HIS A 204 5.42 9.18 29.58
C HIS A 204 5.41 8.20 28.40
N SER A 205 4.39 7.35 28.30
CA SER A 205 4.19 6.43 27.18
C SER A 205 3.95 7.16 25.86
N PHE A 206 3.33 8.35 25.88
CA PHE A 206 3.16 9.18 24.67
C PHE A 206 4.51 9.68 24.12
N TYR A 207 5.46 10.07 24.97
CA TYR A 207 6.79 10.48 24.50
C TYR A 207 7.59 9.33 23.91
N GLN A 208 7.44 8.12 24.46
CA GLN A 208 8.08 6.92 23.94
C GLN A 208 7.62 6.55 22.52
N ILE A 209 6.46 7.06 22.06
CA ILE A 209 5.96 6.86 20.68
C ILE A 209 6.94 7.38 19.65
N TRP A 210 7.60 8.49 19.96
CA TRP A 210 8.47 9.19 19.02
C TRP A 210 9.92 8.70 19.10
N ALA A 211 10.26 7.87 20.09
CA ALA A 211 11.62 7.36 20.28
C ALA A 211 12.23 6.63 19.07
N PRO A 212 11.46 5.82 18.27
CA PRO A 212 12.01 5.17 17.09
C PRO A 212 12.47 6.14 16.00
N LEU A 213 11.93 7.36 15.93
CA LEU A 213 12.36 8.36 14.95
C LEU A 213 13.82 8.80 15.14
N GLY A 214 14.37 8.65 16.35
CA GLY A 214 15.76 8.95 16.67
C GLY A 214 16.71 7.75 16.54
N THR A 215 16.23 6.59 16.07
CA THR A 215 17.09 5.40 15.98
C THR A 215 18.09 5.50 14.83
N LYS A 216 19.34 5.09 15.08
CA LYS A 216 20.38 5.06 14.06
C LYS A 216 20.11 3.94 13.05
N PHE A 217 20.58 4.15 11.81
CA PHE A 217 20.46 3.15 10.74
C PHE A 217 21.01 1.80 11.22
N PRO A 218 20.32 0.67 10.98
CA PRO A 218 20.82 -0.63 11.38
C PRO A 218 22.16 -0.92 10.69
N ASN A 219 23.21 -1.19 11.48
CA ASN A 219 24.59 -1.37 11.00
C ASN A 219 24.79 -2.62 10.13
N SER A 220 23.82 -3.55 10.09
CA SER A 220 23.87 -4.71 9.20
C SER A 220 22.46 -5.08 8.72
N ILE A 221 22.27 -5.05 7.40
CA ILE A 221 21.11 -5.63 6.74
C ILE A 221 21.56 -6.99 6.21
N ASN A 222 21.14 -8.07 6.86
CA ASN A 222 21.45 -9.42 6.36
C ASN A 222 20.46 -9.75 5.22
N ILE A 223 20.86 -9.39 4.00
CA ILE A 223 20.07 -9.66 2.79
C ILE A 223 20.44 -11.07 2.30
N LYS A 224 19.60 -12.07 2.61
CA LYS A 224 19.66 -13.36 1.92
C LYS A 224 19.18 -13.17 0.48
N TYR A 225 20.11 -13.06 -0.48
CA TYR A 225 19.81 -12.77 -1.88
C TYR A 225 18.74 -13.69 -2.51
N LEU A 226 18.72 -14.96 -2.11
CA LEU A 226 17.74 -15.95 -2.57
C LEU A 226 16.29 -15.57 -2.22
N ASN A 227 16.06 -14.86 -1.11
CA ASN A 227 14.73 -14.45 -0.65
C ASN A 227 14.11 -13.32 -1.49
N TYR A 228 14.87 -12.72 -2.41
CA TYR A 228 14.45 -11.58 -3.21
C TYR A 228 14.34 -11.88 -4.71
N LEU A 229 14.57 -13.12 -5.16
CA LEU A 229 14.42 -13.47 -6.59
C LEU A 229 13.00 -13.22 -7.11
N VAL A 230 11.98 -13.25 -6.23
CA VAL A 230 10.59 -12.90 -6.56
C VAL A 230 10.44 -11.47 -7.11
N LEU A 231 11.39 -10.58 -6.80
CA LEU A 231 11.38 -9.19 -7.30
C LEU A 231 11.86 -9.07 -8.74
N ILE A 232 12.59 -10.05 -9.29
CA ILE A 232 13.07 -10.01 -10.69
C ILE A 232 11.93 -9.77 -11.68
N PRO A 233 10.83 -10.55 -11.68
CA PRO A 233 9.71 -10.27 -12.59
C PRO A 233 9.02 -8.94 -12.32
N VAL A 234 8.97 -8.50 -11.06
CA VAL A 234 8.42 -7.19 -10.69
C VAL A 234 9.27 -6.06 -11.28
N ILE A 235 10.60 -6.16 -11.19
CA ILE A 235 11.54 -5.18 -11.75
C ILE A 235 11.42 -5.15 -13.29
N ILE A 236 11.33 -6.31 -13.94
CA ILE A 236 11.10 -6.40 -15.40
C ILE A 236 9.79 -5.70 -15.76
N LEU A 237 8.70 -5.96 -15.04
CA LEU A 237 7.41 -5.31 -15.29
C LEU A 237 7.45 -3.81 -15.04
N ILE A 238 8.18 -3.33 -14.04
CA ILE A 238 8.39 -1.89 -13.81
C ILE A 238 9.18 -1.27 -14.97
N GLY A 239 10.25 -1.92 -15.45
CA GLY A 239 11.01 -1.45 -16.61
C GLY A 239 10.14 -1.37 -17.88
N LEU A 240 9.32 -2.39 -18.13
CA LEU A 240 8.37 -2.43 -19.24
C LEU A 240 7.26 -1.38 -19.10
N PHE A 241 6.79 -1.12 -17.88
CA PHE A 241 5.90 -0.01 -17.57
C PHE A 241 6.54 1.33 -17.93
N LEU A 242 7.76 1.61 -17.46
CA LEU A 242 8.46 2.86 -17.75
C LEU A 242 8.62 3.09 -19.25
N TYR A 243 9.00 2.04 -19.99
CA TYR A 243 9.09 2.07 -21.45
C TYR A 243 7.74 2.38 -22.12
N SER A 244 6.67 1.70 -21.71
CA SER A 244 5.33 1.90 -22.26
C SER A 244 4.76 3.28 -21.92
N PHE A 245 5.05 3.77 -20.71
CA PHE A 245 4.64 5.08 -20.23
C PHE A 245 5.36 6.19 -20.99
N GLN A 246 6.66 6.03 -21.26
CA GLN A 246 7.44 6.98 -22.06
C GLN A 246 6.86 7.14 -23.47
N GLN A 247 6.49 6.05 -24.14
CA GLN A 247 5.89 6.10 -25.48
C GLN A 247 4.53 6.81 -25.51
N ASN A 248 3.74 6.62 -24.46
CA ASN A 248 2.39 7.17 -24.36
C ASN A 248 2.33 8.50 -23.59
N TYR A 249 3.48 9.05 -23.20
CA TYR A 249 3.55 10.22 -22.33
C TYR A 249 2.84 11.44 -22.95
N TYR A 250 3.16 11.76 -24.20
CA TYR A 250 2.57 12.92 -24.89
C TYR A 250 1.11 12.71 -25.31
N LYS A 251 0.65 11.46 -25.39
CA LYS A 251 -0.75 11.11 -25.70
C LYS A 251 -1.64 11.14 -24.46
N SER A 252 -1.05 11.11 -23.26
CA SER A 252 -1.76 11.02 -21.99
C SER A 252 -2.19 12.39 -21.47
N TYR A 253 -3.39 12.47 -20.90
CA TYR A 253 -3.88 13.69 -20.24
C TYR A 253 -2.91 14.16 -19.14
N VAL A 254 -2.82 15.48 -18.93
CA VAL A 254 -1.96 16.10 -17.91
C VAL A 254 -2.26 15.53 -16.51
N GLN A 255 -3.54 15.31 -16.19
CA GLN A 255 -3.97 14.69 -14.94
C GLN A 255 -3.32 13.32 -14.71
N VAL A 256 -3.31 12.46 -15.75
CA VAL A 256 -2.77 11.11 -15.67
C VAL A 256 -1.25 11.16 -15.43
N ARG A 257 -0.52 12.01 -16.16
CA ARG A 257 0.92 12.18 -15.98
C ARG A 257 1.29 12.62 -14.57
N LYS A 258 0.62 13.66 -14.06
CA LYS A 258 0.80 14.16 -12.70
C LYS A 258 0.46 13.11 -11.64
N SER A 259 -0.57 12.30 -11.89
CA SER A 259 -0.96 11.21 -10.99
C SER A 259 0.10 10.11 -10.91
N TYR A 260 0.70 9.71 -12.04
CA TYR A 260 1.82 8.75 -12.03
C TYR A 260 3.08 9.32 -11.37
N GLN A 261 3.34 10.63 -11.53
CA GLN A 261 4.42 11.30 -10.80
C GLN A 261 4.20 11.25 -9.29
N LEU A 262 2.98 11.50 -8.81
CA LEU A 262 2.62 11.36 -7.40
C LEU A 262 2.80 9.91 -6.91
N LEU A 263 2.30 8.93 -7.68
CA LEU A 263 2.44 7.50 -7.32
C LEU A 263 3.90 7.07 -7.21
N PHE A 264 4.77 7.60 -8.07
CA PHE A 264 6.22 7.37 -7.98
C PHE A 264 6.80 7.92 -6.67
N PHE A 265 6.46 9.14 -6.28
CA PHE A 265 6.90 9.68 -5.00
C PHE A 265 6.33 8.91 -3.79
N ILE A 266 5.07 8.48 -3.86
CA ILE A 266 4.47 7.63 -2.80
C ILE A 266 5.21 6.29 -2.72
N PHE A 267 5.58 5.68 -3.85
CA PHE A 267 6.41 4.47 -3.86
C PHE A 267 7.77 4.71 -3.20
N LEU A 268 8.46 5.81 -3.51
CA LEU A 268 9.75 6.13 -2.89
C LEU A 268 9.61 6.40 -1.39
N ILE A 269 8.63 7.20 -0.99
CA ILE A 269 8.38 7.53 0.42
C ILE A 269 8.01 6.29 1.21
N GLY A 270 7.05 5.49 0.71
CA GLY A 270 6.66 4.23 1.31
C GLY A 270 7.85 3.28 1.40
N GLY A 271 8.64 3.15 0.33
CA GLY A 271 9.82 2.30 0.30
C GLY A 271 10.95 2.75 1.21
N LEU A 272 11.13 4.05 1.45
CA LEU A 272 12.18 4.58 2.34
C LEU A 272 11.74 4.65 3.81
N SER A 273 10.43 4.58 4.07
CA SER A 273 9.87 4.70 5.42
C SER A 273 10.27 3.55 6.37
N PHE A 274 10.87 2.46 5.88
CA PHE A 274 11.35 1.35 6.73
C PHE A 274 12.41 1.82 7.73
N TYR A 275 13.07 2.93 7.42
CA TYR A 275 14.15 3.52 8.21
C TYR A 275 13.79 3.73 9.69
N VAL A 276 12.52 4.01 10.01
CA VAL A 276 12.08 4.27 11.39
C VAL A 276 12.00 3.03 12.26
N LYS A 277 12.02 1.83 11.66
CA LYS A 277 12.05 0.60 12.44
C LYS A 277 13.47 0.15 12.74
N SER A 278 13.72 -0.12 14.02
CA SER A 278 14.93 -0.80 14.50
C SER A 278 15.09 -2.22 13.94
N ARG A 279 14.00 -2.89 13.51
CA ARG A 279 14.04 -4.23 12.90
C ARG A 279 13.47 -4.20 11.49
N PHE A 280 14.27 -4.67 10.53
CA PHE A 280 13.85 -4.85 9.15
C PHE A 280 12.79 -5.97 9.06
N ASN A 281 11.63 -5.65 8.48
CA ASN A 281 10.56 -6.61 8.22
C ASN A 281 9.99 -6.35 6.82
N LEU A 282 9.87 -7.41 6.02
CA LEU A 282 9.35 -7.34 4.65
C LEU A 282 7.94 -6.75 4.60
N GLN A 283 7.09 -6.99 5.60
CA GLN A 283 5.71 -6.47 5.68
C GLN A 283 5.61 -4.96 5.46
N HIS A 284 6.67 -4.21 5.75
CA HIS A 284 6.74 -2.78 5.47
C HIS A 284 6.46 -2.44 4.00
N PHE A 285 7.00 -3.23 3.07
CA PHE A 285 6.88 -2.98 1.64
C PHE A 285 5.47 -3.21 1.09
N LEU A 286 4.50 -3.65 1.91
CA LEU A 286 3.08 -3.65 1.55
C LEU A 286 2.56 -2.27 1.20
N LEU A 287 3.11 -1.19 1.77
CA LEU A 287 2.74 0.19 1.41
C LEU A 287 3.09 0.51 -0.05
N CYS A 288 4.14 -0.12 -0.59
CA CYS A 288 4.52 0.01 -1.99
C CYS A 288 3.63 -0.80 -2.94
N ALA A 289 2.82 -1.75 -2.42
CA ALA A 289 1.99 -2.60 -3.26
C ALA A 289 0.95 -1.80 -4.06
N VAL A 290 0.37 -0.76 -3.45
CA VAL A 290 -0.63 0.10 -4.08
C VAL A 290 -0.07 0.80 -5.33
N PRO A 291 1.01 1.61 -5.27
CA PRO A 291 1.55 2.26 -6.46
C PRO A 291 2.10 1.27 -7.48
N VAL A 292 2.77 0.19 -7.03
CA VAL A 292 3.31 -0.84 -7.93
C VAL A 292 2.19 -1.53 -8.73
N ALA A 293 1.08 -1.88 -8.08
CA ALA A 293 -0.07 -2.49 -8.74
C ALA A 293 -0.65 -1.59 -9.85
N VAL A 294 -0.76 -0.28 -9.61
CA VAL A 294 -1.26 0.67 -10.61
C VAL A 294 -0.29 0.81 -11.80
N CYS A 295 1.02 0.85 -11.54
CA CYS A 295 2.05 0.92 -12.58
C CYS A 295 2.07 -0.35 -13.45
N ILE A 296 2.08 -1.52 -12.83
CA ILE A 296 2.06 -2.80 -13.56
C ILE A 296 0.76 -2.94 -14.37
N SER A 297 -0.38 -2.49 -13.83
CA SER A 297 -1.66 -2.51 -14.54
C SER A 297 -1.64 -1.67 -15.82
N TYR A 298 -0.90 -0.56 -15.81
CA TYR A 298 -0.70 0.27 -17.00
C TYR A 298 0.02 -0.49 -18.10
N TYR A 299 1.11 -1.18 -17.79
CA TYR A 299 1.78 -2.02 -18.77
C TYR A 299 0.82 -3.04 -19.40
N PHE A 300 0.08 -3.78 -18.58
CA PHE A 300 -0.86 -4.80 -19.09
C PHE A 300 -2.04 -4.22 -19.87
N ALA A 301 -2.44 -2.98 -19.59
CA ALA A 301 -3.47 -2.30 -20.37
C ALA A 301 -3.00 -2.03 -21.80
N TYR A 302 -1.77 -1.52 -21.98
CA TYR A 302 -1.26 -1.15 -23.30
C TYR A 302 -0.52 -2.28 -24.03
N ALA A 303 -0.23 -3.40 -23.36
CA ALA A 303 0.40 -4.56 -23.99
C ALA A 303 -0.49 -5.22 -25.06
N THR A 304 0.04 -5.28 -26.29
CA THR A 304 -0.66 -5.81 -27.48
C THR A 304 -0.36 -7.28 -27.77
N ARG A 305 0.88 -7.73 -27.55
CA ARG A 305 1.32 -9.11 -27.85
C ARG A 305 0.84 -10.10 -26.79
N LYS A 306 -0.15 -10.93 -27.15
CA LYS A 306 -0.80 -11.90 -26.24
C LYS A 306 0.17 -12.82 -25.50
N TRP A 307 1.04 -13.48 -26.25
CA TRP A 307 1.98 -14.44 -25.66
C TRP A 307 2.93 -13.80 -24.63
N LEU A 308 3.38 -12.56 -24.86
CA LEU A 308 4.30 -11.86 -23.95
C LEU A 308 3.66 -11.48 -22.62
N TYR A 309 2.46 -10.87 -22.65
CA TYR A 309 1.84 -10.47 -21.38
C TYR A 309 1.31 -11.66 -20.60
N GLU A 310 0.81 -12.71 -21.27
CA GLU A 310 0.36 -13.92 -20.57
C GLU A 310 1.53 -14.68 -19.96
N SER A 311 2.68 -14.78 -20.66
CA SER A 311 3.87 -15.43 -20.11
C SER A 311 4.46 -14.66 -18.92
N LEU A 312 4.55 -13.32 -19.00
CA LEU A 312 5.05 -12.49 -17.89
C LEU A 312 4.19 -12.61 -16.64
N TYR A 313 2.87 -12.63 -16.80
CA TYR A 313 1.96 -12.80 -15.68
C TYR A 313 1.99 -14.19 -15.08
N LEU A 314 2.08 -15.22 -15.94
CA LEU A 314 2.24 -16.60 -15.50
C LEU A 314 3.55 -16.78 -14.74
N LEU A 315 4.64 -16.18 -15.21
CA LEU A 315 5.93 -16.17 -14.52
C LEU A 315 5.80 -15.52 -13.14
N LEU A 316 5.11 -14.38 -13.03
CA LEU A 316 4.85 -13.74 -11.73
C LEU A 316 4.06 -14.65 -10.78
N LEU A 317 3.02 -15.33 -11.27
CA LEU A 317 2.25 -16.31 -10.47
C LEU A 317 3.10 -17.50 -10.03
N ILE A 318 3.94 -18.05 -10.92
CA ILE A 318 4.86 -19.13 -10.56
C ILE A 318 5.83 -18.67 -9.49
N SER A 319 6.37 -17.44 -9.60
CA SER A 319 7.27 -16.89 -8.57
C SER A 319 6.57 -16.78 -7.22
N VAL A 320 5.32 -16.29 -7.18
CA VAL A 320 4.53 -16.24 -5.94
C VAL A 320 4.39 -17.62 -5.31
N ILE A 321 3.95 -18.62 -6.08
CA ILE A 321 3.75 -19.99 -5.60
C ILE A 321 5.07 -20.60 -5.14
N TYR A 322 6.14 -20.47 -5.94
CA TYR A 322 7.44 -21.02 -5.60
C TYR A 322 7.98 -20.49 -4.25
N PHE A 323 7.83 -19.18 -4.01
CA PHE A 323 8.25 -18.54 -2.76
C PHE A 323 7.35 -18.84 -1.57
N GLN A 324 6.12 -19.29 -1.82
CA GLN A 324 5.22 -19.76 -0.79
C GLN A 324 5.73 -21.07 -0.18
N PHE A 325 6.10 -22.04 -1.02
CA PHE A 325 6.53 -23.39 -0.60
C PHE A 325 8.03 -23.51 -0.26
N ASN A 326 8.89 -22.64 -0.79
CA ASN A 326 10.32 -22.62 -0.49
C ASN A 326 10.69 -21.42 0.39
N THR A 327 10.47 -21.55 1.70
CA THR A 327 11.00 -20.59 2.68
C THR A 327 12.47 -20.89 2.98
N PHE A 328 13.41 -20.02 2.57
CA PHE A 328 14.86 -20.13 2.87
C PHE A 328 15.36 -19.23 4.03
#